data_AF-A0A8J1VMY8-F1
#
_entry.id   AF-A0A8J1VMY8-F1
#
_cell.length_a   1.000
_cell.length_b   1.000
_cell.length_c   1.000
_cell.angle_alpha   90.00
_cell.angle_beta   90.00
_cell.angle_gamma   90.00
#
_symmetry.space_group_name_H-M   'P 1'
#
loop_
_entity.id
_entity.type
_entity.pdbx_description
1 polymer ?
#
loop_
_entity_poly.entity_id
_entity_poly.type
_entity_poly.pdbx_seq_one_letter_code
_entity_poly.pdbx_strand_id
1 'polypeptide(L)'
;MSLTAILEAAAVTREQNRRHTNAFIQEHVNTANTRKAYSSAQARYLKFCKEKYPGQANPATVTADKIIMFLFTESSRQMSSAGGGTVGASSLVTARAAIIKLFDEQERAGENNNAHPSMDPSLRAMMKAFKRQIFNRSRETYADKAKGSIVEHLLSSTQLISIQDAFVPEGWKRSGRFQ
;
A
#
# COMPACT_ATOMS: atom_id res chain seq x y z
N MET A 1 -38.95 -1.06 10.91
CA MET A 1 -37.60 -0.71 11.42
C MET A 1 -37.36 0.76 11.14
N SER A 2 -36.89 1.53 12.11
CA SER A 2 -36.64 2.98 11.94
C SER A 2 -35.36 3.23 11.14
N LEU A 3 -35.37 4.21 10.24
CA LEU A 3 -34.19 4.69 9.50
C LEU A 3 -33.02 5.05 10.42
N THR A 4 -33.30 5.50 11.65
CA THR A 4 -32.30 5.81 12.66
C THR A 4 -31.53 4.57 13.12
N ALA A 5 -32.22 3.45 13.33
CA ALA A 5 -31.59 2.19 13.75
C ALA A 5 -30.65 1.61 12.67
N ILE A 6 -30.97 1.83 11.39
CA ILE A 6 -30.13 1.40 10.26
C ILE A 6 -28.86 2.24 10.19
N LEU A 7 -28.96 3.55 10.41
CA LEU A 7 -27.80 4.46 10.42
C LEU A 7 -26.87 4.19 11.61
N GLU A 8 -27.42 3.92 12.79
CA GLU A 8 -26.64 3.55 13.97
C GLU A 8 -25.92 2.21 13.78
N ALA A 9 -26.61 1.18 13.27
CA ALA A 9 -25.99 -0.10 12.96
C ALA A 9 -24.84 0.06 11.95
N ALA A 10 -25.04 0.85 10.89
CA ALA A 10 -23.99 1.13 9.90
C ALA A 10 -22.78 1.88 10.49
N ALA A 11 -23.01 2.81 11.43
CA ALA A 11 -21.93 3.51 12.13
C ALA A 11 -21.13 2.56 13.04
N VAL A 12 -21.80 1.68 13.76
CA VAL A 12 -21.18 0.67 14.63
C VAL A 12 -20.35 -0.33 13.82
N THR A 13 -20.89 -0.83 12.70
CA THR A 13 -20.16 -1.76 11.81
C THR A 13 -18.94 -1.08 11.17
N ARG A 14 -19.03 0.19 10.78
CA ARG A 14 -17.88 0.96 10.26
C ARG A 14 -16.80 1.11 11.32
N GLU A 15 -17.19 1.38 12.56
CA GLU A 15 -16.26 1.53 13.68
C GLU A 15 -15.59 0.19 14.08
N GLN A 16 -16.33 -0.92 14.07
CA GLN A 16 -15.77 -2.26 14.26
C GLN A 16 -14.80 -2.64 13.13
N ASN A 17 -15.16 -2.43 11.87
CA ASN A 17 -14.27 -2.68 10.74
C ASN A 17 -12.99 -1.83 10.84
N ARG A 18 -13.11 -0.56 11.24
CA ARG A 18 -11.95 0.32 11.49
C ARG A 18 -11.03 -0.26 12.57
N ARG A 19 -11.59 -0.71 13.70
CA ARG A 19 -10.83 -1.34 14.80
C ARG A 19 -10.14 -2.64 14.39
N HIS A 20 -10.83 -3.52 13.67
CA HIS A 20 -10.24 -4.76 13.16
C HIS A 20 -9.12 -4.49 12.15
N THR A 21 -9.30 -3.54 11.24
CA THR A 21 -8.23 -3.16 10.31
C THR A 21 -7.02 -2.56 11.04
N ASN A 22 -7.24 -1.72 12.05
CA ASN A 22 -6.16 -1.14 12.84
C ASN A 22 -5.41 -2.19 13.67
N ALA A 23 -6.12 -3.13 14.30
CA ALA A 23 -5.52 -4.21 15.08
C ALA A 23 -4.68 -5.16 14.21
N PHE A 24 -5.19 -5.54 13.04
CA PHE A 24 -4.47 -6.37 12.07
C PHE A 24 -3.20 -5.68 11.55
N ILE A 25 -3.27 -4.38 11.29
CA ILE A 25 -2.11 -3.56 10.92
C ILE A 25 -1.11 -3.52 12.09
N GLN A 26 -1.57 -3.35 13.33
CA GLN A 26 -0.71 -3.31 14.52
C GLN A 26 0.09 -4.62 14.71
N GLU A 27 -0.55 -5.76 14.46
CA GLU A 27 0.04 -7.10 14.60
C GLU A 27 1.10 -7.37 13.52
N HIS A 28 0.82 -7.02 12.26
CA HIS A 28 1.74 -7.24 11.14
C HIS A 28 2.92 -6.25 11.12
N VAL A 29 2.77 -5.08 11.76
CA VAL A 29 3.83 -4.06 11.93
C VAL A 29 4.93 -4.51 12.91
N ASN A 30 4.69 -5.56 13.70
CA ASN A 30 5.58 -5.99 14.79
C ASN A 30 6.55 -7.13 14.46
N THR A 31 6.70 -7.55 13.20
CA THR A 31 7.79 -8.45 12.81
C THR A 31 9.15 -7.77 12.91
N ALA A 32 10.21 -8.50 13.28
CA ALA A 32 11.55 -7.93 13.51
C ALA A 32 12.10 -7.15 12.30
N ASN A 33 11.80 -7.63 11.08
CA ASN A 33 12.16 -6.95 9.84
C ASN A 33 11.44 -5.61 9.66
N THR A 34 10.16 -5.54 10.03
CA THR A 34 9.36 -4.31 9.97
C THR A 34 9.85 -3.30 11.01
N ARG A 35 10.22 -3.75 12.22
CA ARG A 35 10.85 -2.88 13.24
C ARG A 35 12.16 -2.27 12.73
N LYS A 36 13.04 -3.06 12.12
CA LYS A 36 14.31 -2.57 11.55
C LYS A 36 14.08 -1.57 10.41
N ALA A 37 13.15 -1.86 9.51
CA ALA A 37 12.79 -0.95 8.42
C ALA A 37 12.19 0.37 8.93
N TYR A 38 11.38 0.31 10.00
CA TYR A 38 10.77 1.48 10.61
C TYR A 38 11.80 2.33 11.32
N SER A 39 12.68 1.70 12.10
CA SER A 39 13.78 2.40 12.79
C SER A 39 14.70 3.12 11.79
N SER A 40 15.07 2.49 10.68
CA SER A 40 15.93 3.15 9.67
C SER A 40 15.22 4.32 8.97
N ALA A 41 13.91 4.19 8.71
CA ALA A 41 13.12 5.27 8.13
C ALA A 41 12.93 6.44 9.10
N GLN A 42 12.65 6.16 10.37
CA GLN A 42 12.56 7.17 11.44
C GLN A 42 13.89 7.90 11.61
N ALA A 43 15.02 7.18 11.64
CA ALA A 43 16.35 7.78 11.75
C ALA A 43 16.65 8.75 10.57
N ARG A 44 16.30 8.36 9.34
CA ARG A 44 16.42 9.24 8.16
C ARG A 44 15.54 10.49 8.28
N TYR A 45 14.30 10.33 8.73
CA TYR A 45 13.39 11.46 8.94
C TYR A 45 13.92 12.44 10.02
N LEU A 46 14.42 11.92 11.13
CA LEU A 46 14.99 12.75 12.20
C LEU A 46 16.24 13.49 11.72
N LYS A 47 17.12 12.82 10.97
CA LYS A 47 18.28 13.47 10.34
C LYS A 47 17.85 14.58 9.38
N PHE A 48 16.88 14.31 8.51
CA PHE A 48 16.30 15.32 7.62
C PHE A 48 15.74 16.52 8.38
N CYS A 49 15.02 16.29 9.49
CA CYS A 49 14.47 17.37 10.29
C CYS A 49 15.56 18.25 10.92
N LYS A 50 16.65 17.64 11.41
CA LYS A 50 17.81 18.37 11.95
C LYS A 50 18.50 19.23 10.89
N GLU A 51 18.64 18.72 9.67
CA GLU A 51 19.29 19.42 8.56
C GLU A 51 18.41 20.54 7.98
N LYS A 52 17.11 20.30 7.83
CA LYS A 52 16.18 21.24 7.18
C LYS A 52 15.68 22.34 8.12
N TYR A 53 15.60 22.07 9.43
CA TYR A 53 15.03 22.99 10.41
C TYR A 53 15.99 23.24 11.61
N PRO A 54 17.22 23.73 11.37
CA PRO A 54 18.27 23.81 12.41
C PRO A 54 18.03 24.85 13.53
N GLY A 55 16.91 25.59 13.51
CA GLY A 55 16.58 26.61 14.52
C GLY A 55 15.21 26.44 15.19
N GLN A 56 14.49 25.35 14.91
CA GLN A 56 13.23 25.08 15.61
C GLN A 56 13.53 24.49 17.00
N ALA A 57 12.77 24.90 18.02
CA ALA A 57 12.90 24.37 19.37
C ALA A 57 12.70 22.85 19.41
N ASN A 58 11.74 22.33 18.62
CA ASN A 58 11.47 20.89 18.50
C ASN A 58 11.50 20.46 17.02
N PRO A 59 12.70 20.27 16.45
CA PRO A 59 12.83 19.92 15.03
C PRO A 59 12.29 18.51 14.77
N ALA A 60 12.38 17.61 15.75
CA ALA A 60 11.93 16.22 15.68
C ALA A 60 10.41 16.01 15.76
N THR A 61 9.62 17.04 16.12
CA THR A 61 8.16 16.92 16.17
C THR A 61 7.60 16.57 14.81
N VAL A 62 6.78 15.52 14.77
CA VAL A 62 6.16 15.04 13.54
C VAL A 62 4.94 15.88 13.20
N THR A 63 4.94 16.47 12.01
CA THR A 63 3.77 17.18 11.43
C THR A 63 3.54 16.71 10.00
N ALA A 64 2.32 16.90 9.50
CA ALA A 64 1.97 16.51 8.12
C ALA A 64 2.90 17.17 7.09
N ASP A 65 3.16 18.48 7.22
CA ASP A 65 4.02 19.22 6.30
C ASP A 65 5.45 18.69 6.27
N LYS A 66 6.02 18.36 7.44
CA LYS A 66 7.37 17.79 7.52
C LYS A 66 7.43 16.41 6.86
N ILE A 67 6.39 15.58 7.03
CA ILE A 67 6.28 14.29 6.35
C ILE A 67 6.21 14.49 4.84
N ILE A 68 5.37 15.40 4.35
CA ILE A 68 5.22 15.69 2.91
C ILE A 68 6.55 16.14 2.32
N MET A 69 7.23 17.09 2.97
CA MET A 69 8.53 17.60 2.51
C MET A 69 9.62 16.54 2.52
N PHE A 70 9.64 15.68 3.53
CA PHE A 70 10.55 14.53 3.60
C PHE A 70 10.30 13.56 2.44
N LEU A 71 9.04 13.15 2.23
CA LEU A 71 8.69 12.19 1.17
C LEU A 71 8.95 12.76 -0.22
N PHE A 72 8.68 14.06 -0.44
CA PHE A 72 9.02 14.74 -1.68
C PHE A 72 10.54 14.74 -1.93
N THR A 73 11.33 15.05 -0.90
CA THR A 73 12.80 15.04 -0.98
C THR A 73 13.33 13.64 -1.28
N GLU A 74 12.83 12.61 -0.59
CA GLU A 74 13.22 11.20 -0.83
C GLU A 74 12.79 10.72 -2.22
N SER A 75 11.62 11.14 -2.73
CA SER A 75 11.20 10.83 -4.09
C SER A 75 12.05 11.54 -5.15
N SER A 76 12.52 12.76 -4.88
CA SER A 76 13.37 13.50 -5.82
C SER A 76 14.78 12.90 -5.94
N ARG A 77 15.29 12.26 -4.87
CA ARG A 77 16.54 11.46 -4.92
C ARG A 77 16.45 10.26 -5.88
N GLN A 78 15.24 9.86 -6.30
CA GLN A 78 15.05 8.82 -7.32
C GLN A 78 15.54 9.26 -8.71
N MET A 79 15.57 10.57 -9.01
CA MET A 79 15.81 11.08 -10.37
C MET A 79 17.29 11.38 -10.67
N SER A 80 18.16 11.47 -9.66
CA SER A 80 19.53 12.00 -9.80
C SER A 80 20.64 10.94 -9.71
N SER A 81 20.31 9.66 -9.63
CA SER A 81 21.26 8.61 -9.25
C SER A 81 21.45 7.59 -10.37
N ALA A 82 22.52 7.76 -11.15
CA ALA A 82 22.94 6.84 -12.22
C ALA A 82 23.56 5.51 -11.72
N GLY A 83 23.31 5.11 -10.47
CA GLY A 83 23.90 3.88 -9.90
C GLY A 83 23.59 3.58 -8.43
N GLY A 84 22.94 4.49 -7.71
CA GLY A 84 22.47 4.29 -6.34
C GLY A 84 21.01 3.85 -6.31
N GLY A 85 20.73 2.72 -5.64
CA GLY A 85 19.44 2.04 -5.64
C GLY A 85 18.23 2.99 -5.49
N THR A 86 17.28 2.84 -6.41
CA THR A 86 16.04 3.60 -6.43
C THR A 86 15.24 3.35 -5.15
N VAL A 87 15.01 4.38 -4.34
CA VAL A 87 14.04 4.30 -3.23
C VAL A 87 12.67 4.07 -3.86
N GLY A 88 12.14 2.84 -3.82
CA GLY A 88 10.88 2.53 -4.51
C GLY A 88 9.67 3.24 -3.89
N ALA A 89 8.58 3.42 -4.64
CA ALA A 89 7.32 3.93 -4.11
C ALA A 89 6.83 3.13 -2.87
N SER A 90 7.11 1.83 -2.82
CA SER A 90 6.87 0.98 -1.64
C SER A 90 7.66 1.44 -0.42
N SER A 91 8.93 1.84 -0.59
CA SER A 91 9.76 2.37 0.49
C SER A 91 9.24 3.69 1.04
N LEU A 92 8.65 4.56 0.19
CA LEU A 92 8.00 5.80 0.62
C LEU A 92 6.74 5.53 1.45
N VAL A 93 5.94 4.53 1.06
CA VAL A 93 4.77 4.10 1.85
C VAL A 93 5.21 3.55 3.21
N THR A 94 6.26 2.72 3.25
CA THR A 94 6.84 2.21 4.51
C THR A 94 7.39 3.35 5.37
N ALA A 95 8.08 4.31 4.78
CA ALA A 95 8.63 5.45 5.50
C ALA A 95 7.52 6.30 6.13
N ARG A 96 6.43 6.57 5.39
CA ARG A 96 5.26 7.26 5.91
C ARG A 96 4.63 6.53 7.11
N ALA A 97 4.48 5.21 7.02
CA ALA A 97 3.95 4.41 8.13
C ALA A 97 4.87 4.45 9.37
N ALA A 98 6.19 4.37 9.17
CA ALA A 98 7.16 4.46 10.25
C ALA A 98 7.15 5.83 10.96
N ILE A 99 6.97 6.92 10.20
CA ILE A 99 6.89 8.27 10.76
C ILE A 99 5.54 8.52 11.46
N ILE A 100 4.44 7.94 10.97
CA ILE A 100 3.16 7.96 11.69
C ILE A 100 3.28 7.23 13.03
N LYS A 101 3.95 6.07 13.06
CA LYS A 101 4.23 5.39 14.32
C LYS A 101 5.02 6.26 15.30
N LEU A 102 5.99 7.03 14.79
CA LEU A 102 6.74 8.00 15.60
C LEU A 102 5.83 9.13 16.12
N PHE A 103 4.85 9.59 15.32
CA PHE A 103 3.83 10.53 15.79
C PHE A 103 3.00 9.92 16.93
N ASP A 104 2.52 8.69 16.78
CA ASP A 104 1.73 8.01 17.82
C ASP A 104 2.53 7.84 19.12
N GLU A 105 3.84 7.59 19.01
CA GLU A 105 4.76 7.52 20.15
C GLU A 105 4.91 8.90 20.84
N GLN A 106 5.06 9.98 20.07
CA GLN A 106 5.14 11.35 20.60
C GLN A 106 3.81 11.83 21.23
N GLU A 107 2.68 11.48 20.63
CA GLU A 107 1.34 11.81 21.15
C GLU A 107 1.11 11.10 22.50
N ARG A 108 1.45 9.81 22.61
CA ARG A 108 1.36 9.05 23.87
C ARG A 108 2.28 9.59 24.96
N ALA A 109 3.44 10.13 24.58
CA ALA A 109 4.37 10.77 25.51
C ALA A 109 3.96 12.20 25.91
N GLY A 110 2.93 12.77 25.26
CA GLY A 110 2.51 14.15 25.47
C GLY A 110 3.44 15.20 24.85
N GLU A 111 4.37 14.78 23.98
CA GLU A 111 5.34 15.65 23.31
C GLU A 111 4.77 16.31 22.05
N ASN A 112 3.70 15.76 21.48
CA ASN A 112 3.11 16.23 20.24
C ASN A 112 1.58 16.32 20.33
N ASN A 113 1.06 17.55 20.28
CA ASN A 113 -0.36 17.86 20.33
C ASN A 113 -0.93 18.30 18.96
N ASN A 114 -0.18 18.08 17.87
CA ASN A 114 -0.63 18.44 16.53
C ASN A 114 -1.72 17.48 16.03
N ALA A 115 -2.50 17.92 15.04
CA ALA A 115 -3.46 17.04 14.38
C ALA A 115 -2.76 15.83 13.74
N HIS A 116 -3.41 14.66 13.87
CA HIS A 116 -2.84 13.40 13.38
C HIS A 116 -2.52 13.48 11.87
N PRO A 117 -1.26 13.23 11.43
CA PRO A 117 -0.84 13.47 10.05
C PRO A 117 -1.63 12.74 8.97
N SER A 118 -2.16 11.54 9.27
CA SER A 118 -3.04 10.81 8.34
C SER A 118 -4.33 11.52 7.94
N MET A 119 -4.78 12.51 8.72
CA MET A 119 -5.97 13.30 8.39
C MET A 119 -5.68 14.37 7.34
N ASP A 120 -4.41 14.71 7.11
CA ASP A 120 -4.03 15.71 6.12
C ASP A 120 -4.38 15.28 4.68
N PRO A 121 -5.18 16.08 3.94
CA PRO A 121 -5.61 15.74 2.59
C PRO A 121 -4.46 15.63 1.59
N SER A 122 -3.45 16.49 1.71
CA SER A 122 -2.31 16.56 0.80
C SER A 122 -1.44 15.32 0.92
N LEU A 123 -1.14 14.90 2.16
CA LEU A 123 -0.43 13.65 2.43
C LEU A 123 -1.20 12.44 1.90
N ARG A 124 -2.54 12.42 2.08
CA ARG A 124 -3.39 11.34 1.55
C ARG A 124 -3.36 11.28 0.02
N ALA A 125 -3.44 12.42 -0.66
CA ALA A 125 -3.38 12.50 -2.11
C ALA A 125 -2.03 11.99 -2.64
N MET A 126 -0.92 12.41 -2.02
CA MET A 126 0.42 11.94 -2.36
C MET A 126 0.55 10.42 -2.20
N MET A 127 0.04 9.84 -1.10
CA MET A 127 0.07 8.39 -0.89
C MET A 127 -0.77 7.61 -1.89
N LYS A 128 -1.92 8.17 -2.32
CA LYS A 128 -2.73 7.58 -3.38
C LYS A 128 -1.95 7.52 -4.69
N ALA A 129 -1.20 8.57 -5.03
CA ALA A 129 -0.35 8.59 -6.22
C ALA A 129 0.76 7.52 -6.15
N PHE A 130 1.48 7.41 -5.03
CA PHE A 130 2.52 6.38 -4.86
C PHE A 130 1.94 4.96 -4.93
N LYS A 131 0.79 4.70 -4.31
CA LYS A 131 0.11 3.39 -4.43
C LYS A 131 -0.27 3.07 -5.87
N ARG A 132 -0.76 4.06 -6.64
CA ARG A 132 -1.05 3.88 -8.06
C ARG A 132 0.20 3.53 -8.86
N GLN A 133 1.33 4.18 -8.57
CA GLN A 133 2.61 3.86 -9.20
C GLN A 133 3.09 2.43 -8.89
N ILE A 134 2.96 1.98 -7.64
CA ILE A 134 3.27 0.59 -7.25
C ILE A 134 2.39 -0.39 -8.04
N PHE A 135 1.09 -0.12 -8.11
CA PHE A 135 0.13 -0.97 -8.82
C PHE A 135 0.44 -1.04 -10.32
N ASN A 136 0.69 0.11 -10.96
CA ASN A 136 1.03 0.16 -12.38
C ASN A 136 2.33 -0.60 -12.69
N ARG A 137 3.38 -0.40 -11.89
CA ARG A 137 4.64 -1.14 -12.02
C ARG A 137 4.45 -2.64 -11.85
N SER A 138 3.64 -3.05 -10.87
CA SER A 138 3.27 -4.46 -10.67
C SER A 138 2.58 -5.01 -11.93
N ARG A 139 1.56 -4.31 -12.43
CA ARG A 139 0.81 -4.70 -13.64
C ARG A 139 1.72 -4.84 -14.87
N GLU A 140 2.63 -3.90 -15.09
CA GLU A 140 3.62 -3.96 -16.17
C GLU A 140 4.55 -5.17 -16.00
N THR A 141 5.05 -5.41 -14.79
CA THR A 141 5.91 -6.57 -14.50
C THR A 141 5.19 -7.91 -14.71
N TYR A 142 3.88 -7.98 -14.39
CA TYR A 142 3.07 -9.18 -14.64
C TYR A 142 2.70 -9.36 -16.12
N ALA A 143 2.49 -8.28 -16.87
CA ALA A 143 2.25 -8.35 -18.30
C ALA A 143 3.45 -8.94 -19.05
N ASP A 144 4.67 -8.61 -18.64
CA ASP A 144 5.89 -9.19 -19.23
C ASP A 144 6.13 -10.65 -18.81
N LYS A 145 5.68 -11.05 -17.61
CA LYS A 145 5.76 -12.45 -17.15
C LYS A 145 4.68 -13.36 -17.73
N ALA A 146 3.64 -12.79 -18.36
CA ALA A 146 2.61 -13.55 -19.05
C ALA A 146 3.04 -14.01 -20.45
N LYS A 147 4.04 -13.36 -21.07
CA LYS A 147 4.70 -13.84 -22.28
C LYS A 147 5.47 -15.12 -21.97
N GLY A 148 4.98 -16.25 -22.48
CA GLY A 148 5.53 -17.60 -22.22
C GLY A 148 4.94 -18.35 -21.02
N SER A 149 3.90 -17.82 -20.36
CA SER A 149 3.15 -18.56 -19.35
C SER A 149 2.26 -19.62 -20.00
N ILE A 150 1.99 -20.73 -19.29
CA ILE A 150 1.06 -21.82 -19.69
C ILE A 150 -0.30 -21.26 -20.17
N VAL A 151 -0.73 -20.11 -19.63
CA VAL A 151 -1.96 -19.42 -20.04
C VAL A 151 -1.92 -18.96 -21.51
N GLU A 152 -0.75 -18.57 -22.04
CA GLU A 152 -0.58 -18.21 -23.45
C GLU A 152 -0.62 -19.46 -24.36
N HIS A 153 -0.08 -20.59 -23.90
CA HIS A 153 -0.20 -21.88 -24.61
C HIS A 153 -1.63 -22.45 -24.57
N LEU A 154 -2.39 -22.19 -23.49
CA LEU A 154 -3.82 -22.55 -23.40
C LEU A 154 -4.72 -21.66 -24.26
N LEU A 155 -4.29 -20.44 -24.61
CA LEU A 155 -5.06 -19.50 -25.42
C LEU A 155 -4.93 -19.75 -26.93
N SER A 156 -4.05 -20.66 -27.38
CA SER A 156 -4.07 -21.18 -28.75
C SER A 156 -5.38 -21.96 -28.97
N SER A 157 -6.39 -21.26 -29.47
CA SER A 157 -7.79 -21.68 -29.52
C SER A 157 -8.05 -22.97 -30.30
N THR A 158 -7.05 -23.52 -30.99
CA THR A 158 -7.08 -24.80 -31.70
C THR A 158 -6.91 -26.02 -30.80
N GLN A 159 -6.24 -25.92 -29.64
CA GLN A 159 -6.06 -27.09 -28.75
C GLN A 159 -7.26 -27.32 -27.81
N LEU A 160 -7.95 -26.25 -27.39
CA LEU A 160 -9.16 -26.37 -26.57
C LEU A 160 -10.31 -27.08 -27.30
N ILE A 161 -10.42 -26.89 -28.62
CA ILE A 161 -11.41 -27.60 -29.46
C ILE A 161 -11.11 -29.10 -29.47
N SER A 162 -9.84 -29.52 -29.59
CA SER A 162 -9.48 -30.94 -29.56
C SER A 162 -9.71 -31.61 -28.20
N ILE A 163 -9.53 -30.86 -27.09
CA ILE A 163 -9.80 -31.37 -25.73
C ILE A 163 -11.31 -31.47 -25.49
N GLN A 164 -12.10 -30.52 -26.02
CA GLN A 164 -13.55 -30.57 -25.95
C GLN A 164 -14.13 -31.73 -26.76
N ASP A 165 -13.60 -32.02 -27.94
CA ASP A 165 -14.03 -33.19 -28.75
C ASP A 165 -13.60 -34.53 -28.14
N ALA A 166 -12.45 -34.59 -27.44
CA ALA A 166 -11.97 -35.78 -26.76
C ALA A 166 -12.73 -36.09 -25.45
N PHE A 167 -13.39 -35.09 -24.84
CA PHE A 167 -14.12 -35.25 -23.58
C PHE A 167 -15.62 -35.53 -23.77
N VAL A 168 -16.11 -35.58 -25.01
CA VAL A 168 -17.47 -36.06 -25.31
C VAL A 168 -17.40 -37.58 -25.47
N PRO A 169 -17.97 -38.38 -24.54
CA PRO A 169 -18.02 -39.83 -24.71
C PRO A 169 -18.79 -40.15 -26.01
N GLU A 170 -18.25 -41.04 -26.84
CA GLU A 170 -18.86 -41.48 -28.13
C GLU A 170 -20.36 -41.82 -28.03
N GLY A 171 -20.85 -42.22 -26.84
CA GLY A 171 -22.26 -42.51 -26.57
C GLY A 171 -23.18 -41.28 -26.56
N TRP A 172 -22.66 -40.06 -26.45
CA TRP A 172 -23.47 -38.83 -26.38
C TRP A 172 -23.63 -38.11 -27.73
N LYS A 173 -22.88 -38.53 -28.77
CA LYS A 173 -23.06 -38.00 -30.14
C LYS A 173 -24.29 -38.59 -30.86
N ARG A 174 -24.97 -39.60 -30.29
CA ARG A 174 -26.13 -40.28 -30.91
C ARG A 174 -27.50 -39.86 -30.38
N SER A 175 -27.60 -39.12 -29.28
CA SER A 175 -28.88 -38.59 -28.82
C SER A 175 -29.02 -37.15 -29.31
N GLY A 176 -29.66 -36.96 -30.47
CA GLY A 176 -29.97 -35.65 -31.06
C GLY A 176 -30.92 -34.85 -30.17
N ARG A 177 -30.42 -34.35 -29.04
CA ARG A 177 -31.20 -33.67 -28.01
C ARG A 177 -30.60 -32.32 -27.66
N PHE A 178 -30.10 -31.60 -28.66
CA PHE A 178 -29.97 -30.14 -28.70
C PHE A 178 -29.93 -29.75 -30.18
N GLN A 179 -31.09 -29.40 -30.72
CA GLN A 179 -31.20 -28.48 -31.85
C GLN A 179 -31.57 -27.11 -31.29
#